data_AF-A0A0N0CZ50-F1
#
_entry.id   AF-A0A0N0CZ50-F1
#
_cell.length_a   1.000
_cell.length_b   1.000
_cell.length_c   1.000
_cell.angle_alpha   90.00
_cell.angle_beta   90.00
_cell.angle_gamma   90.00
#
_symmetry.space_group_name_H-M   'P 1'
#
loop_
_entity.id
_entity.type
_entity.pdbx_description
1 polymer ?
#
loop_
_entity_poly.entity_id
_entity_poly.type
_entity_poly.pdbx_seq_one_letter_code
_entity_poly.pdbx_strand_id
1 'polypeptide(L)'
;MQKKKMTPTDLLVSDFLEKVKTVQGTFELIKVLKSRTYKIASANVLIRAATEGANRRFFYGLNYLTVEEMNNLDNPFIAFICGSMDKILIIPAKVLFSCLPQISHDRNGEYKITIDKDLNVVLSGKNNRLDCSKFINNWDLLYQEYKSDSNNTVEESIHSVVQGRLIEIGNIRGFKTFCPDKSKKFNDKKLGEITTLKDCPELQFADYDLLRRIDVIWFKEKGKNLIPEKAFEVEMSTGTWSGVGRLATLMDYSNVDLYIISDELKKFNKVMQAFSDYENRYKHIATDNIGDLYSAEINLKQLRYHIGL
;
A
#
# COMPACT_ATOMS: atom_id res chain seq x y z
N MET A 1 -22.48 8.88 23.62
CA MET A 1 -21.75 7.91 22.77
C MET A 1 -21.61 6.60 23.56
N GLN A 2 -22.28 5.53 23.16
CA GLN A 2 -22.08 4.22 23.80
C GLN A 2 -20.68 3.71 23.43
N LYS A 3 -19.84 3.38 24.44
CA LYS A 3 -18.56 2.70 24.19
C LYS A 3 -18.86 1.36 23.50
N LYS A 4 -18.41 1.20 22.26
CA LYS A 4 -18.51 -0.07 21.52
C LYS A 4 -17.87 -1.17 22.36
N LYS A 5 -18.62 -2.23 22.67
CA LYS A 5 -18.11 -3.37 23.44
C LYS A 5 -16.96 -4.02 22.65
N MET A 6 -15.78 -4.12 23.25
CA MET A 6 -14.62 -4.75 22.61
C MET A 6 -14.90 -6.23 22.34
N THR A 7 -14.54 -6.69 21.16
CA THR A 7 -14.59 -8.11 20.82
C THR A 7 -13.43 -8.87 21.51
N PRO A 8 -13.50 -10.21 21.63
CA PRO A 8 -12.38 -10.99 22.18
C PRO A 8 -11.05 -10.74 21.45
N THR A 9 -11.09 -10.55 20.13
CA THR A 9 -9.90 -10.23 19.33
C THR A 9 -9.41 -8.81 19.57
N ASP A 10 -10.30 -7.85 19.84
CA ASP A 10 -9.89 -6.49 20.24
C ASP A 10 -9.17 -6.49 21.59
N LEU A 11 -9.59 -7.33 22.53
CA LEU A 11 -8.90 -7.49 23.82
C LEU A 11 -7.50 -8.07 23.62
N LEU A 12 -7.36 -9.12 22.81
CA LEU A 12 -6.04 -9.69 22.46
C LEU A 12 -5.09 -8.66 21.84
N VAL A 13 -5.59 -7.81 20.94
CA VAL A 13 -4.78 -6.73 20.37
C VAL A 13 -4.39 -5.70 21.43
N SER A 14 -5.30 -5.37 22.36
CA SER A 14 -4.99 -4.48 23.49
C SER A 14 -3.89 -5.06 24.38
N ASP A 15 -4.02 -6.33 24.76
CA ASP A 15 -3.03 -7.04 25.60
C ASP A 15 -1.65 -7.10 24.93
N PHE A 16 -1.63 -7.30 23.61
CA PHE A 16 -0.40 -7.23 22.82
C PHE A 16 0.27 -5.86 22.91
N LEU A 17 -0.50 -4.79 22.72
CA LEU A 17 0.02 -3.42 22.78
C LEU A 17 0.43 -3.03 24.21
N GLU A 18 -0.25 -3.54 25.23
CA GLU A 18 0.17 -3.37 26.63
C GLU A 18 1.51 -4.07 26.90
N LYS A 19 1.70 -5.30 26.39
CA LYS A 19 2.98 -6.01 26.49
C LYS A 19 4.11 -5.27 25.77
N VAL A 20 3.84 -4.65 24.61
CA VAL A 20 4.84 -3.80 23.93
C VAL A 20 5.29 -2.64 24.83
N LYS A 21 4.35 -2.00 25.55
CA LYS A 21 4.67 -0.88 26.47
C LYS A 21 5.52 -1.33 27.66
N THR A 22 5.29 -2.52 28.21
CA THR A 22 6.04 -3.01 29.38
C THR A 22 7.47 -3.42 29.03
N VAL A 23 7.71 -3.89 27.80
CA VAL A 23 9.03 -4.38 27.32
C VAL A 23 9.88 -3.25 26.70
N GLN A 24 9.77 -2.01 27.22
CA GLN A 24 10.48 -0.80 26.72
C GLN A 24 10.07 -0.28 25.33
N GLY A 25 8.91 -0.67 24.78
CA GLY A 25 8.45 -0.20 23.48
C GLY A 25 7.57 1.04 23.56
N THR A 26 7.90 2.08 22.78
CA THR A 26 6.87 2.96 22.22
C THR A 26 6.28 2.29 21.00
N PHE A 27 4.99 2.51 20.76
CA PHE A 27 4.38 2.16 19.49
C PHE A 27 3.57 3.33 18.95
N GLU A 28 3.48 3.40 17.64
CA GLU A 28 2.65 4.36 16.94
C GLU A 28 1.80 3.64 15.91
N LEU A 29 0.50 3.95 15.88
CA LEU A 29 -0.37 3.48 14.81
C LEU A 29 0.00 4.20 13.51
N ILE A 30 0.27 3.43 12.46
CA ILE A 30 0.55 3.98 11.13
C ILE A 30 -0.77 4.39 10.49
N LYS A 31 -1.13 5.67 10.62
CA LYS A 31 -2.47 6.17 10.23
C LYS A 31 -2.73 6.17 8.73
N VAL A 32 -1.68 6.27 7.91
CA VAL A 32 -1.78 6.20 6.44
C VAL A 32 -2.22 4.81 5.98
N LEU A 33 -2.08 3.78 6.83
CA LEU A 33 -2.59 2.44 6.57
C LEU A 33 -3.94 2.26 7.27
N LYS A 34 -4.91 1.69 6.56
CA LYS A 34 -6.19 1.27 7.17
C LYS A 34 -6.06 0.01 8.02
N SER A 35 -4.99 -0.74 7.79
CA SER A 35 -4.68 -1.95 8.54
C SER A 35 -4.19 -1.61 9.96
N ARG A 36 -4.37 -2.55 10.90
CA ARG A 36 -3.84 -2.45 12.27
C ARG A 36 -2.32 -2.64 12.29
N THR A 37 -1.61 -1.72 11.67
CA THR A 37 -0.15 -1.74 11.54
C THR A 37 0.45 -0.69 12.45
N TYR A 38 1.42 -1.12 13.25
CA TYR A 38 2.06 -0.29 14.25
C TYR A 38 3.55 -0.25 14.03
N LYS A 39 4.15 0.92 14.15
CA LYS A 39 5.59 1.04 14.30
C LYS A 39 5.95 0.63 15.72
N ILE A 40 6.72 -0.43 15.88
CA ILE A 40 7.20 -0.96 17.17
C ILE A 40 8.72 -1.02 17.08
N ALA A 41 9.41 -0.16 17.82
CA ALA A 41 10.84 0.07 17.66
C ALA A 41 11.22 0.35 16.19
N SER A 42 12.04 -0.50 15.56
CA SER A 42 12.47 -0.39 14.17
C SER A 42 11.54 -1.15 13.20
N ALA A 43 10.55 -1.89 13.69
CA ALA A 43 9.70 -2.77 12.90
C ALA A 43 8.34 -2.15 12.59
N ASN A 44 7.82 -2.44 11.39
CA ASN A 44 6.43 -2.13 11.02
C ASN A 44 5.60 -3.41 11.15
N VAL A 45 4.72 -3.49 12.15
CA VAL A 45 4.08 -4.74 12.59
C VAL A 45 2.59 -4.71 12.33
N LEU A 46 2.12 -5.56 11.41
CA LEU A 46 0.71 -5.82 11.19
C LEU A 46 0.19 -6.78 12.25
N ILE A 47 -0.75 -6.34 13.08
CA ILE A 47 -1.34 -7.18 14.12
C ILE A 47 -2.62 -7.84 13.60
N ARG A 48 -2.72 -9.16 13.79
CA ARG A 48 -3.89 -9.98 13.49
C ARG A 48 -4.21 -10.87 14.69
N ALA A 49 -5.46 -10.90 15.11
CA ALA A 49 -5.90 -11.71 16.24
C ALA A 49 -7.07 -12.60 15.83
N ALA A 50 -7.06 -13.84 16.28
CA ALA A 50 -8.13 -14.80 16.09
C ALA A 50 -8.34 -15.62 17.36
N THR A 51 -9.57 -16.03 17.62
CA THR A 51 -9.88 -17.04 18.63
C THR A 51 -9.61 -18.43 18.07
N GLU A 52 -9.47 -19.42 18.95
CA GLU A 52 -9.29 -20.82 18.54
C GLU A 52 -10.55 -21.31 17.80
N GLY A 53 -10.34 -21.86 16.60
CA GLY A 53 -11.38 -22.49 15.79
C GLY A 53 -11.36 -24.01 15.87
N ALA A 54 -12.03 -24.67 14.92
CA ALA A 54 -12.09 -26.12 14.85
C ALA A 54 -10.69 -26.76 14.73
N ASN A 55 -10.52 -27.94 15.34
CA ASN A 55 -9.25 -28.68 15.35
C ASN A 55 -8.06 -27.90 15.92
N ARG A 56 -8.31 -26.95 16.84
CA ARG A 56 -7.29 -26.08 17.45
C ARG A 56 -6.49 -25.26 16.44
N ARG A 57 -7.15 -24.83 15.36
CA ARG A 57 -6.57 -23.99 14.30
C ARG A 57 -7.02 -22.54 14.44
N PHE A 58 -6.25 -21.65 13.87
CA PHE A 58 -6.52 -20.21 13.84
C PHE A 58 -6.59 -19.75 12.38
N PHE A 59 -7.55 -18.88 12.09
CA PHE A 59 -7.86 -18.45 10.73
C PHE A 59 -7.76 -16.94 10.63
N TYR A 60 -7.06 -16.46 9.61
CA TYR A 60 -6.86 -15.05 9.35
C TYR A 60 -7.09 -14.72 7.88
N GLY A 61 -7.80 -13.63 7.64
CA GLY A 61 -7.87 -12.99 6.33
C GLY A 61 -6.73 -11.99 6.17
N LEU A 62 -6.03 -12.06 5.04
CA LEU A 62 -5.06 -11.05 4.66
C LEU A 62 -5.34 -10.58 3.23
N ASN A 63 -5.87 -9.37 3.12
CA ASN A 63 -6.16 -8.75 1.83
C ASN A 63 -4.87 -8.46 1.06
N TYR A 64 -4.86 -8.69 -0.25
CA TYR A 64 -3.70 -8.48 -1.12
C TYR A 64 -3.18 -7.03 -1.12
N LEU A 65 -4.03 -6.00 -0.95
CA LEU A 65 -3.59 -4.60 -0.80
C LEU A 65 -2.75 -4.44 0.45
N THR A 66 -3.18 -5.03 1.57
CA THR A 66 -2.42 -5.02 2.81
C THR A 66 -1.09 -5.77 2.65
N VAL A 67 -1.07 -6.88 1.92
CA VAL A 67 0.18 -7.59 1.59
C VAL A 67 1.12 -6.67 0.82
N GLU A 68 0.62 -6.02 -0.24
CA GLU A 68 1.41 -5.12 -1.08
C GLU A 68 1.98 -3.95 -0.28
N GLU A 69 1.12 -3.26 0.49
CA GLU A 69 1.53 -2.15 1.35
C GLU A 69 2.63 -2.59 2.32
N MET A 70 2.43 -3.71 3.04
CA MET A 70 3.42 -4.24 3.96
C MET A 70 4.72 -4.66 3.27
N ASN A 71 4.67 -5.17 2.03
CA ASN A 71 5.86 -5.58 1.30
C ASN A 71 6.75 -4.39 0.90
N ASN A 72 6.17 -3.20 0.78
CA ASN A 72 6.87 -1.97 0.44
C ASN A 72 7.34 -1.18 1.68
N LEU A 73 7.03 -1.62 2.90
CA LEU A 73 7.58 -1.02 4.12
C LEU A 73 8.97 -1.57 4.42
N ASP A 74 9.78 -0.76 5.08
CA ASP A 74 11.03 -1.20 5.68
C ASP A 74 10.75 -2.06 6.94
N ASN A 75 11.56 -3.10 7.14
CA ASN A 75 11.44 -4.03 8.26
C ASN A 75 10.01 -4.51 8.61
N PRO A 76 9.25 -5.09 7.66
CA PRO A 76 7.86 -5.45 7.88
C PRO A 76 7.72 -6.80 8.60
N PHE A 77 6.81 -6.86 9.58
CA PHE A 77 6.43 -8.07 10.32
C PHE A 77 4.92 -8.24 10.37
N ILE A 78 4.49 -9.48 10.61
CA ILE A 78 3.11 -9.80 10.93
C ILE A 78 3.09 -10.55 12.26
N ALA A 79 2.27 -10.07 13.20
CA ALA A 79 2.04 -10.69 14.48
C ALA A 79 0.64 -11.34 14.49
N PHE A 80 0.59 -12.67 14.48
CA PHE A 80 -0.64 -13.45 14.61
C PHE A 80 -0.83 -13.90 16.06
N ILE A 81 -1.79 -13.28 16.74
CA ILE A 81 -2.19 -13.65 18.09
C ILE A 81 -3.21 -14.79 17.98
N CYS A 82 -2.82 -15.98 18.45
CA CYS A 82 -3.55 -17.23 18.30
C CYS A 82 -4.27 -17.58 19.61
N GLY A 83 -5.37 -16.88 19.89
CA GLY A 83 -6.25 -17.11 21.04
C GLY A 83 -5.72 -16.62 22.40
N SER A 84 -4.40 -16.51 22.61
CA SER A 84 -3.81 -16.00 23.84
C SER A 84 -2.45 -15.34 23.64
N MET A 85 -1.97 -14.61 24.65
CA MET A 85 -0.66 -13.95 24.68
C MET A 85 0.54 -14.91 24.81
N ASP A 86 0.27 -16.18 25.07
CA ASP A 86 1.27 -17.26 25.09
C ASP A 86 1.39 -17.96 23.74
N LYS A 87 0.55 -17.60 22.76
CA LYS A 87 0.52 -18.20 21.43
C LYS A 87 0.54 -17.11 20.38
N ILE A 88 1.69 -16.45 20.22
CA ILE A 88 1.86 -15.39 19.22
C ILE A 88 2.90 -15.85 18.21
N LEU A 89 2.56 -15.79 16.93
CA LEU A 89 3.52 -15.97 15.85
C LEU A 89 3.97 -14.59 15.34
N ILE A 90 5.24 -14.24 15.56
CA ILE A 90 5.85 -12.98 15.09
C ILE A 90 6.79 -13.31 13.92
N ILE A 91 6.31 -13.17 12.70
CA ILE A 91 7.01 -13.60 11.49
C ILE A 91 7.41 -12.40 10.61
N PRO A 92 8.65 -12.34 10.08
CA PRO A 92 9.00 -11.35 9.06
C PRO A 92 8.07 -11.47 7.86
N ALA A 93 7.49 -10.36 7.41
CA ALA A 93 6.43 -10.38 6.40
C ALA A 93 6.93 -11.01 5.08
N LYS A 94 8.17 -10.73 4.68
CA LYS A 94 8.80 -11.33 3.48
C LYS A 94 8.85 -12.85 3.52
N VAL A 95 9.03 -13.46 4.70
CA VAL A 95 9.02 -14.92 4.85
C VAL A 95 7.62 -15.45 4.55
N LEU A 96 6.57 -14.86 5.13
CA LEU A 96 5.19 -15.25 4.83
C LEU A 96 4.85 -15.01 3.35
N PHE A 97 5.25 -13.86 2.80
CA PHE A 97 4.90 -13.44 1.45
C PHE A 97 5.48 -14.37 0.38
N SER A 98 6.67 -14.91 0.59
CA SER A 98 7.27 -15.92 -0.28
C SER A 98 6.43 -17.21 -0.40
N CYS A 99 5.57 -17.49 0.59
CA CYS A 99 4.71 -18.66 0.63
C CYS A 99 3.28 -18.40 0.13
N LEU A 100 2.88 -17.14 -0.14
CA LEU A 100 1.52 -16.80 -0.58
C LEU A 100 1.03 -17.57 -1.82
N PRO A 101 1.87 -17.90 -2.82
CA PRO A 101 1.44 -18.75 -3.94
C PRO A 101 0.95 -20.15 -3.53
N GLN A 102 1.32 -20.61 -2.33
CA GLN A 102 0.87 -21.89 -1.76
C GLN A 102 -0.30 -21.72 -0.77
N ILE A 103 -0.87 -20.52 -0.65
CA ILE A 103 -2.00 -20.23 0.24
C ILE A 103 -3.22 -19.95 -0.61
N SER A 104 -4.35 -20.54 -0.25
CA SER A 104 -5.61 -20.26 -0.95
C SER A 104 -6.05 -18.81 -0.71
N HIS A 105 -6.63 -18.20 -1.74
CA HIS A 105 -7.26 -16.90 -1.64
C HIS A 105 -8.68 -16.98 -2.21
N ASP A 106 -9.56 -16.09 -1.75
CA ASP A 106 -10.89 -15.97 -2.35
C ASP A 106 -10.87 -15.08 -3.61
N ARG A 107 -12.05 -14.93 -4.22
CA ARG A 107 -12.24 -14.10 -5.42
C ARG A 107 -12.06 -12.61 -5.15
N ASN A 108 -12.12 -12.19 -3.88
CA ASN A 108 -11.91 -10.80 -3.47
C ASN A 108 -10.43 -10.52 -3.18
N GLY A 109 -9.54 -11.50 -3.43
CA GLY A 109 -8.11 -11.38 -3.23
C GLY A 109 -7.69 -11.45 -1.76
N GLU A 110 -8.53 -12.03 -0.89
CA GLU A 110 -8.13 -12.27 0.51
C GLU A 110 -7.47 -13.63 0.65
N TYR A 111 -6.20 -13.65 1.05
CA TYR A 111 -5.46 -14.85 1.43
C TYR A 111 -6.00 -15.43 2.73
N LYS A 112 -6.28 -16.74 2.74
CA LYS A 112 -6.82 -17.48 3.88
C LYS A 112 -5.69 -18.14 4.66
N ILE A 113 -5.01 -17.33 5.47
CA ILE A 113 -3.91 -17.82 6.33
C ILE A 113 -4.50 -18.72 7.41
N THR A 114 -4.04 -19.97 7.45
CA THR A 114 -4.39 -20.92 8.51
C THR A 114 -3.13 -21.24 9.31
N ILE A 115 -3.21 -21.06 10.63
CA ILE A 115 -2.16 -21.45 11.57
C ILE A 115 -2.66 -22.66 12.34
N ASP A 116 -1.85 -23.72 12.41
CA ASP A 116 -2.21 -24.94 13.11
C ASP A 116 -1.95 -24.86 14.63
N LYS A 117 -2.26 -25.96 15.33
CA LYS A 117 -2.12 -26.07 16.78
C LYS A 117 -0.68 -25.92 17.28
N ASP A 118 0.29 -26.19 16.41
CA ASP A 118 1.73 -26.14 16.68
C ASP A 118 2.31 -24.79 16.21
N LEU A 119 1.42 -23.85 15.84
CA LEU A 119 1.71 -22.50 15.37
C LEU A 119 2.49 -22.43 14.05
N ASN A 120 2.34 -23.44 13.19
CA ASN A 120 2.89 -23.44 11.84
C ASN A 120 1.88 -22.93 10.82
N VAL A 121 2.35 -22.23 9.79
CA VAL A 121 1.49 -21.78 8.69
C VAL A 121 1.21 -22.95 7.76
N VAL A 122 -0.07 -23.24 7.55
CA VAL A 122 -0.54 -24.32 6.66
C VAL A 122 -0.43 -23.87 5.21
N LEU A 123 0.19 -24.71 4.38
CA LEU A 123 0.37 -24.50 2.95
C LEU A 123 -0.41 -25.53 2.14
N SER A 124 -0.52 -25.31 0.82
CA SER A 124 -1.17 -26.22 -0.10
C SER A 124 -0.46 -27.58 -0.14
N GLY A 125 -1.26 -28.65 -0.26
CA GLY A 125 -0.77 -30.02 -0.25
C GLY A 125 -0.90 -30.73 1.09
N LYS A 126 -0.91 -32.07 1.06
CA LYS A 126 -1.06 -32.88 2.27
C LYS A 126 0.18 -32.70 3.14
N ASN A 127 -0.07 -32.32 4.37
CA ASN A 127 0.96 -32.17 5.38
C ASN A 127 2.05 -31.10 5.13
N ASN A 128 1.79 -30.15 4.24
CA ASN A 128 2.74 -29.07 3.94
C ASN A 128 2.55 -27.88 4.91
N ARG A 129 3.63 -27.48 5.57
CA ARG A 129 3.65 -26.34 6.51
C ARG A 129 4.97 -25.60 6.43
N LEU A 130 4.91 -24.29 6.65
CA LEU A 130 6.08 -23.50 6.99
C LEU A 130 6.38 -23.67 8.49
N ASP A 131 7.53 -24.25 8.81
CA ASP A 131 8.01 -24.33 10.19
C ASP A 131 8.26 -22.92 10.75
N CYS A 132 7.52 -22.61 11.80
CA CYS A 132 7.51 -21.31 12.44
C CYS A 132 8.04 -21.33 13.88
N SER A 133 8.61 -22.45 14.33
CA SER A 133 9.10 -22.64 15.70
C SER A 133 9.96 -21.46 16.22
N LYS A 134 10.87 -20.95 15.39
CA LYS A 134 11.75 -19.81 15.72
C LYS A 134 11.08 -18.44 15.86
N PHE A 135 9.82 -18.33 15.44
CA PHE A 135 9.04 -17.08 15.39
C PHE A 135 7.98 -17.02 16.51
N ILE A 136 7.76 -18.12 17.24
CA ILE A 136 6.74 -18.20 18.29
C ILE A 136 7.20 -17.40 19.52
N ASN A 137 6.41 -16.41 19.91
CA ASN A 137 6.65 -15.46 21.00
C ASN A 137 8.07 -14.86 20.99
N ASN A 138 8.70 -14.78 19.82
CA ASN A 138 10.05 -14.28 19.69
C ASN A 138 10.02 -12.75 19.49
N TRP A 139 9.81 -12.04 20.60
CA TRP A 139 9.69 -10.58 20.62
C TRP A 139 10.98 -9.87 20.22
N ASP A 140 12.13 -10.50 20.47
CA ASP A 140 13.45 -9.93 20.15
C ASP A 140 13.58 -9.56 18.67
N LEU A 141 12.87 -10.28 17.77
CA LEU A 141 12.84 -9.98 16.34
C LEU A 141 12.36 -8.55 16.02
N LEU A 142 11.48 -7.98 16.86
CA LEU A 142 10.95 -6.63 16.68
C LEU A 142 11.92 -5.54 17.18
N TYR A 143 12.83 -5.89 18.09
CA TYR A 143 13.72 -4.95 18.78
C TYR A 143 15.16 -5.00 18.28
N GLN A 144 15.49 -5.97 17.42
CA GLN A 144 16.78 -6.03 16.75
C GLN A 144 17.03 -4.76 15.92
N GLU A 145 18.29 -4.31 15.93
CA GLU A 145 18.70 -3.21 15.06
C GLU A 145 18.49 -3.61 13.60
N TYR A 146 17.70 -2.80 12.90
CA TYR A 146 17.49 -2.96 11.47
C TYR A 146 18.26 -1.88 10.74
N LYS A 147 19.23 -2.30 9.92
CA LYS A 147 19.90 -1.41 8.98
C LYS A 147 19.04 -1.33 7.73
N SER A 148 18.33 -0.22 7.57
CA SER A 148 17.60 0.01 6.32
C SER A 148 18.56 0.36 5.19
N ASP A 149 18.31 -0.19 4.02
CA ASP A 149 18.94 0.26 2.77
C ASP A 149 18.36 1.60 2.30
N SER A 150 17.21 2.02 2.84
CA SER A 150 16.52 3.28 2.56
C SER A 150 16.05 3.97 3.84
N ASN A 151 16.32 5.26 4.01
CA ASN A 151 15.76 6.05 5.14
C ASN A 151 14.33 6.52 4.85
N ASN A 152 13.52 5.73 4.15
CA ASN A 152 12.19 6.16 3.73
C ASN A 152 11.22 6.14 4.93
N THR A 153 10.36 7.15 5.04
CA THR A 153 9.23 7.08 5.97
C THR A 153 8.14 6.13 5.45
N VAL A 154 7.19 5.78 6.32
CA VAL A 154 6.06 4.95 5.89
C VAL A 154 5.20 5.71 4.89
N GLU A 155 4.98 7.00 5.11
CA GLU A 155 4.26 7.88 4.19
C GLU A 155 4.93 7.93 2.81
N GLU A 156 6.25 8.03 2.73
CA GLU A 156 7.00 7.99 1.47
C GLU A 156 6.89 6.61 0.78
N SER A 157 6.85 5.53 1.55
CA SER A 157 6.66 4.19 1.03
C SER A 157 5.26 4.03 0.43
N ILE A 158 4.22 4.53 1.11
CA ILE A 158 2.84 4.48 0.58
C ILE A 158 2.65 5.43 -0.59
N HIS A 159 3.29 6.62 -0.57
CA HIS A 159 3.34 7.51 -1.72
C HIS A 159 3.89 6.79 -2.96
N SER A 160 5.02 6.09 -2.80
CA SER A 160 5.64 5.28 -3.86
C SER A 160 4.73 4.14 -4.34
N VAL A 161 3.98 3.50 -3.43
CA VAL A 161 3.00 2.45 -3.78
C VAL A 161 1.89 3.03 -4.66
N VAL A 162 1.31 4.17 -4.30
CA VAL A 162 0.25 4.80 -5.10
C VAL A 162 0.77 5.26 -6.45
N GLN A 163 1.97 5.85 -6.52
CA GLN A 163 2.62 6.19 -7.79
C GLN A 163 2.82 4.96 -8.68
N GLY A 164 3.34 3.86 -8.10
CA GLY A 164 3.53 2.59 -8.81
C GLY A 164 2.24 2.02 -9.40
N ARG A 165 1.16 2.01 -8.60
CA ARG A 165 -0.18 1.61 -9.06
C ARG A 165 -0.66 2.47 -10.24
N LEU A 166 -0.55 3.79 -10.15
CA LEU A 166 -0.94 4.71 -11.23
C LEU A 166 -0.13 4.47 -12.51
N ILE A 167 1.18 4.22 -12.40
CA ILE A 167 2.03 3.91 -13.55
C ILE A 167 1.59 2.60 -14.20
N GLU A 168 1.41 1.53 -13.43
CA GLU A 168 1.00 0.24 -13.99
C GLU A 168 -0.42 0.30 -14.59
N ILE A 169 -1.40 0.96 -13.96
CA ILE A 169 -2.73 1.18 -14.54
C ILE A 169 -2.60 1.91 -15.89
N GLY A 170 -1.81 2.99 -15.95
CA GLY A 170 -1.57 3.75 -17.17
C GLY A 170 -1.01 2.87 -18.28
N ASN A 171 0.00 2.06 -17.96
CA ASN A 171 0.62 1.12 -18.89
C ASN A 171 -0.37 0.05 -19.38
N ILE A 172 -1.19 -0.52 -18.49
CA ILE A 172 -2.23 -1.51 -18.84
C ILE A 172 -3.24 -0.92 -19.82
N ARG A 173 -3.58 0.36 -19.64
CA ARG A 173 -4.50 1.10 -20.51
C ARG A 173 -3.85 1.63 -21.79
N GLY A 174 -2.57 1.34 -22.03
CA GLY A 174 -1.85 1.72 -23.24
C GLY A 174 -1.36 3.17 -23.26
N PHE A 175 -1.33 3.87 -22.13
CA PHE A 175 -0.71 5.19 -22.04
C PHE A 175 0.81 5.06 -21.94
N LYS A 176 1.51 6.12 -22.35
CA LYS A 176 2.88 6.38 -21.95
C LYS A 176 2.88 7.06 -20.59
N THR A 177 3.79 6.70 -19.71
CA THR A 177 3.77 7.05 -18.30
C THR A 177 5.11 7.65 -17.89
N PHE A 178 5.04 8.76 -17.16
CA PHE A 178 6.20 9.46 -16.61
C PHE A 178 6.02 9.67 -15.10
N CYS A 179 7.14 9.60 -14.38
CA CYS A 179 7.25 9.95 -12.96
C CYS A 179 8.66 10.56 -12.71
N PRO A 180 8.78 11.61 -11.86
CA PRO A 180 10.06 12.23 -11.56
C PRO A 180 11.00 11.35 -10.74
N ASP A 181 10.49 10.72 -9.68
CA ASP A 181 11.33 9.94 -8.76
C ASP A 181 11.46 8.50 -9.22
N LYS A 182 12.45 8.29 -10.09
CA LYS A 182 12.76 6.97 -10.66
C LYS A 182 13.39 6.01 -9.64
N SER A 183 13.85 6.49 -8.49
CA SER A 183 14.67 5.72 -7.56
C SER A 183 13.85 4.92 -6.55
N LYS A 184 12.65 5.42 -6.23
CA LYS A 184 11.71 4.79 -5.30
C LYS A 184 11.28 3.43 -5.82
N LYS A 185 10.94 2.54 -4.88
CA LYS A 185 10.57 1.16 -5.19
C LYS A 185 9.07 0.96 -5.04
N PHE A 186 8.52 0.16 -5.94
CA PHE A 186 7.20 -0.42 -5.89
C PHE A 186 7.31 -1.90 -6.25
N ASN A 187 6.94 -2.77 -5.31
CA ASN A 187 7.00 -4.24 -5.48
C ASN A 187 8.38 -4.71 -5.96
N ASP A 188 9.42 -4.28 -5.23
CA ASP A 188 10.84 -4.57 -5.47
C ASP A 188 11.42 -4.04 -6.81
N LYS A 189 10.62 -3.35 -7.63
CA LYS A 189 11.07 -2.67 -8.85
C LYS A 189 11.20 -1.19 -8.63
N LYS A 190 12.15 -0.54 -9.27
CA LYS A 190 12.23 0.93 -9.25
C LYS A 190 11.10 1.53 -10.09
N LEU A 191 10.56 2.69 -9.70
CA LEU A 191 9.54 3.37 -10.51
C LEU A 191 10.04 3.65 -11.93
N GLY A 192 11.32 4.01 -12.09
CA GLY A 192 11.92 4.23 -13.41
C GLY A 192 12.06 2.98 -14.29
N GLU A 193 11.93 1.78 -13.71
CA GLU A 193 11.92 0.51 -14.46
C GLU A 193 10.52 0.17 -15.00
N ILE A 194 9.47 0.73 -14.40
CA ILE A 194 8.07 0.51 -14.80
C ILE A 194 7.46 1.68 -15.58
N THR A 195 8.02 2.89 -15.49
CA THR A 195 7.62 4.00 -16.36
C THR A 195 8.05 3.75 -17.80
N THR A 196 7.21 4.15 -18.77
CA THR A 196 7.52 3.97 -20.19
C THR A 196 8.27 5.15 -20.81
N LEU A 197 8.16 6.35 -20.22
CA LEU A 197 8.93 7.53 -20.62
C LEU A 197 10.14 7.70 -19.70
N LYS A 198 11.31 7.88 -20.31
CA LYS A 198 12.54 8.18 -19.57
C LYS A 198 12.57 9.63 -19.13
N ASP A 199 12.17 10.56 -19.99
CA ASP A 199 12.24 11.99 -19.71
C ASP A 199 10.85 12.62 -19.83
N CYS A 200 10.63 13.71 -19.09
CA CYS A 200 9.39 14.45 -19.16
C CYS A 200 9.31 15.13 -20.54
N PRO A 201 8.23 14.96 -21.31
CA PRO A 201 8.04 15.72 -22.55
C PRO A 201 7.88 17.22 -22.25
N GLU A 202 8.51 18.07 -23.05
CA GLU A 202 8.21 19.50 -23.06
C GLU A 202 6.87 19.74 -23.76
N LEU A 203 6.04 20.62 -23.16
CA LEU A 203 4.72 20.96 -23.67
C LEU A 203 4.64 22.47 -23.90
N GLN A 204 4.10 22.88 -25.04
CA GLN A 204 4.12 24.27 -25.50
C GLN A 204 3.52 25.29 -24.51
N PHE A 205 2.42 24.91 -23.86
CA PHE A 205 1.65 25.74 -22.94
C PHE A 205 1.76 25.27 -21.48
N ALA A 206 2.86 24.61 -21.10
CA ALA A 206 3.11 24.24 -19.71
C ALA A 206 4.47 24.77 -19.25
N ASP A 207 4.56 25.16 -17.98
CA ASP A 207 5.83 25.38 -17.31
C ASP A 207 6.51 24.02 -17.08
N TYR A 208 7.62 23.79 -17.79
CA TYR A 208 8.36 22.54 -17.74
C TYR A 208 8.88 22.21 -16.33
N ASP A 209 9.25 23.21 -15.52
CA ASP A 209 9.76 22.99 -14.17
C ASP A 209 8.68 22.53 -13.18
N LEU A 210 7.44 22.95 -13.39
CA LEU A 210 6.29 22.42 -12.66
C LEU A 210 5.87 21.05 -13.22
N LEU A 211 5.77 20.94 -14.54
CA LEU A 211 5.33 19.73 -15.24
C LEU A 211 6.19 18.52 -14.85
N ARG A 212 7.52 18.65 -14.90
CA ARG A 212 8.45 17.56 -14.59
C ARG A 212 8.47 17.15 -13.13
N ARG A 213 7.74 17.84 -12.25
CA ARG A 213 7.61 17.54 -10.81
C ARG A 213 6.26 16.94 -10.44
N ILE A 214 5.33 16.81 -11.39
CA ILE A 214 4.06 16.13 -11.15
C ILE A 214 4.33 14.64 -10.91
N ASP A 215 3.72 14.08 -9.85
CA ASP A 215 4.01 12.72 -9.39
C ASP A 215 3.86 11.65 -10.49
N VAL A 216 2.75 11.68 -11.25
CA VAL A 216 2.56 10.79 -12.40
C VAL A 216 1.82 11.53 -13.51
N ILE A 217 2.29 11.38 -14.75
CA ILE A 217 1.60 11.89 -15.95
C ILE A 217 1.41 10.76 -16.95
N TRP A 218 0.22 10.68 -17.52
CA TRP A 218 -0.11 9.79 -18.63
C TRP A 218 -0.22 10.59 -19.92
N PHE A 219 0.45 10.09 -20.95
CA PHE A 219 0.46 10.63 -22.30
C PHE A 219 -0.09 9.61 -23.29
N LYS A 220 -0.67 10.10 -24.36
CA LYS A 220 -1.03 9.32 -25.54
C LYS A 220 -0.13 9.69 -26.70
N GLU A 221 0.35 8.69 -27.43
CA GLU A 221 1.08 8.92 -28.67
C GLU A 221 0.09 9.32 -29.78
N LYS A 222 0.39 10.43 -30.47
CA LYS A 222 -0.31 10.86 -31.68
C LYS A 222 0.72 11.25 -32.74
N GLY A 223 1.02 10.30 -33.62
CA GLY A 223 2.14 10.45 -34.56
C GLY A 223 3.46 10.52 -33.80
N LYS A 224 4.20 11.63 -33.98
CA LYS A 224 5.48 11.88 -33.27
C LYS A 224 5.31 12.63 -31.95
N ASN A 225 4.09 13.05 -31.62
CA ASN A 225 3.82 13.90 -30.46
C ASN A 225 3.27 13.08 -29.29
N LEU A 226 3.58 13.52 -28.07
CA LEU A 226 3.00 13.01 -26.82
C LEU A 226 1.99 14.03 -26.31
N ILE A 227 0.73 13.62 -26.21
CA ILE A 227 -0.37 14.47 -25.72
C ILE A 227 -0.65 14.08 -24.27
N PRO A 228 -0.58 15.01 -23.30
CA PRO A 228 -0.96 14.70 -21.93
C PRO A 228 -2.46 14.40 -21.88
N GLU A 229 -2.86 13.39 -21.10
CA GLU A 229 -4.26 12.98 -20.96
C GLU A 229 -4.72 12.98 -19.50
N LYS A 230 -3.84 12.57 -18.58
CA LYS A 230 -4.12 12.54 -17.14
C LYS A 230 -2.88 12.91 -16.36
N ALA A 231 -3.05 13.70 -15.31
CA ALA A 231 -1.98 14.07 -14.39
C ALA A 231 -2.45 13.85 -12.96
N PHE A 232 -1.56 13.30 -12.13
CA PHE A 232 -1.88 12.85 -10.78
C PHE A 232 -0.88 13.42 -9.78
N GLU A 233 -1.40 13.89 -8.66
CA GLU A 233 -0.64 14.28 -7.47
C GLU A 233 -1.11 13.44 -6.30
N VAL A 234 -0.17 12.86 -5.56
CA VAL A 234 -0.44 11.97 -4.43
C VAL A 234 -0.10 12.72 -3.14
N GLU A 235 -1.14 13.07 -2.38
CA GLU A 235 -1.01 13.88 -1.15
C GLU A 235 -1.18 12.98 0.08
N MET A 236 -0.05 12.46 0.60
CA MET A 236 0.00 11.59 1.79
C MET A 236 0.18 12.37 3.11
N SER A 237 0.67 13.62 3.04
CA SER A 237 1.00 14.40 4.25
C SER A 237 -0.02 15.48 4.55
N THR A 238 -0.16 15.79 5.84
CA THR A 238 -0.98 16.89 6.36
C THR A 238 -0.39 18.28 6.06
N GLY A 239 0.72 18.36 5.30
CA GLY A 239 1.40 19.58 4.86
C GLY A 239 0.84 20.23 3.59
N THR A 240 1.52 21.26 3.08
CA THR A 240 1.11 22.16 1.99
C THR A 240 0.66 21.43 0.71
N TRP A 241 -0.54 21.73 0.21
CA TRP A 241 -1.15 21.14 -1.01
C TRP A 241 -0.56 21.74 -2.28
N SER A 242 0.76 21.64 -2.39
CA SER A 242 1.53 22.15 -3.51
C SER A 242 1.24 21.42 -4.81
N GLY A 243 0.67 20.20 -4.77
CA GLY A 243 0.28 19.45 -5.95
C GLY A 243 -0.76 20.17 -6.82
N VAL A 244 -1.70 20.89 -6.20
CA VAL A 244 -2.70 21.69 -6.95
C VAL A 244 -2.01 22.74 -7.83
N GLY A 245 -1.03 23.44 -7.29
CA GLY A 245 -0.27 24.44 -8.04
C GLY A 245 0.59 23.84 -9.16
N ARG A 246 1.15 22.63 -8.96
CA ARG A 246 1.89 21.91 -10.02
C ARG A 246 0.97 21.52 -11.17
N LEU A 247 -0.18 20.92 -10.86
CA LEU A 247 -1.18 20.54 -11.86
C LEU A 247 -1.77 21.73 -12.61
N ALA A 248 -1.80 22.91 -11.99
CA ALA A 248 -2.28 24.14 -12.62
C ALA A 248 -1.48 24.51 -13.89
N THR A 249 -0.26 24.01 -14.05
CA THR A 249 0.53 24.17 -15.28
C THR A 249 -0.12 23.53 -16.51
N LEU A 250 -1.06 22.60 -16.32
CA LEU A 250 -1.79 21.90 -17.38
C LEU A 250 -3.19 22.46 -17.63
N MET A 251 -3.55 23.61 -17.05
CA MET A 251 -4.90 24.18 -17.13
C MET A 251 -5.35 24.49 -18.55
N ASP A 252 -4.44 24.99 -19.38
CA ASP A 252 -4.70 25.32 -20.80
C ASP A 252 -4.93 24.06 -21.66
N TYR A 253 -4.56 22.88 -21.18
CA TYR A 253 -4.88 21.60 -21.82
C TYR A 253 -6.25 21.12 -21.37
N SER A 254 -7.29 21.54 -22.08
CA SER A 254 -8.69 21.21 -21.75
C SER A 254 -9.01 19.70 -21.79
N ASN A 255 -8.21 18.91 -22.51
CA ASN A 255 -8.35 17.45 -22.58
C ASN A 255 -7.75 16.71 -21.37
N VAL A 256 -6.93 17.39 -20.56
CA VAL A 256 -6.25 16.76 -19.42
C VAL A 256 -7.16 16.73 -18.20
N ASP A 257 -7.33 15.54 -17.65
CA ASP A 257 -7.92 15.36 -16.33
C ASP A 257 -6.86 15.55 -15.23
N LEU A 258 -7.15 16.38 -14.23
CA LEU A 258 -6.27 16.67 -13.11
C LEU A 258 -6.77 15.93 -11.86
N TYR A 259 -5.96 15.02 -11.31
CA TYR A 259 -6.34 14.20 -10.16
C TYR A 259 -5.50 14.51 -8.92
N ILE A 260 -6.17 14.68 -7.78
CA ILE A 260 -5.53 14.65 -6.46
C ILE A 260 -5.92 13.35 -5.77
N ILE A 261 -4.92 12.55 -5.40
CA ILE A 261 -5.08 11.29 -4.68
C ILE A 261 -4.79 11.54 -3.19
N SER A 262 -5.81 11.44 -2.34
CA SER A 262 -5.68 11.67 -0.90
C SER A 262 -6.86 11.10 -0.13
N ASP A 263 -6.69 10.88 1.18
CA ASP A 263 -7.80 10.52 2.07
C ASP A 263 -8.36 11.74 2.84
N GLU A 264 -7.80 12.93 2.63
CA GLU A 264 -8.19 14.18 3.29
C GLU A 264 -9.21 15.01 2.46
N LEU A 265 -10.36 14.42 2.13
CA LEU A 265 -11.39 15.08 1.30
C LEU A 265 -11.81 16.47 1.81
N LYS A 266 -11.91 16.64 3.14
CA LYS A 266 -12.25 17.94 3.74
C LYS A 266 -11.22 19.02 3.42
N LYS A 267 -9.93 18.64 3.41
CA LYS A 267 -8.83 19.56 3.12
C LYS A 267 -8.77 19.86 1.63
N PHE A 268 -8.97 18.85 0.77
CA PHE A 268 -9.16 19.06 -0.68
C PHE A 268 -10.25 20.10 -0.95
N ASN A 269 -11.44 19.93 -0.39
CA ASN A 269 -12.56 20.87 -0.60
C ASN A 269 -12.21 22.30 -0.15
N LYS A 270 -11.48 22.44 0.98
CA LYS A 270 -11.03 23.76 1.45
C LYS A 270 -10.04 24.40 0.48
N VAL A 271 -9.12 23.63 -0.11
CA VAL A 271 -8.17 24.13 -1.11
C VAL A 271 -8.93 24.52 -2.38
N MET A 272 -9.85 23.68 -2.87
CA MET A 272 -10.64 24.00 -4.07
C MET A 272 -11.51 25.25 -3.89
N GLN A 273 -12.10 25.48 -2.71
CA GLN A 273 -12.82 26.71 -2.41
C GLN A 273 -11.94 27.97 -2.51
N ALA A 274 -10.64 27.87 -2.22
CA ALA A 274 -9.70 28.98 -2.40
C ALA A 274 -9.31 29.19 -3.88
N PHE A 275 -9.53 28.20 -4.75
CA PHE A 275 -9.28 28.22 -6.19
C PHE A 275 -10.57 27.96 -6.99
N SER A 276 -11.66 28.65 -6.63
CA SER A 276 -13.02 28.38 -7.12
C SER A 276 -13.16 28.40 -8.64
N ASP A 277 -12.38 29.23 -9.33
CA ASP A 277 -12.43 29.38 -10.79
C ASP A 277 -12.07 28.09 -11.54
N TYR A 278 -11.35 27.18 -10.88
CA TYR A 278 -10.82 25.96 -11.48
C TYR A 278 -11.22 24.70 -10.72
N GLU A 279 -12.06 24.79 -9.69
CA GLU A 279 -12.51 23.65 -8.87
C GLU A 279 -13.01 22.49 -9.73
N ASN A 280 -13.82 22.79 -10.76
CA ASN A 280 -14.40 21.79 -11.66
C ASN A 280 -13.37 21.03 -12.53
N ARG A 281 -12.12 21.50 -12.61
CA ARG A 281 -11.04 20.84 -13.37
C ARG A 281 -10.33 19.77 -12.56
N TYR A 282 -10.39 19.82 -11.23
CA TYR A 282 -9.72 18.87 -10.35
C TYR A 282 -10.68 17.77 -9.89
N LYS A 283 -10.16 16.55 -9.82
CA LYS A 283 -10.89 15.36 -9.36
C LYS A 283 -10.18 14.77 -8.16
N HIS A 284 -10.91 14.61 -7.06
CA HIS A 284 -10.38 13.93 -5.88
C HIS A 284 -10.67 12.43 -5.94
N ILE A 285 -9.67 11.61 -5.61
CA ILE A 285 -9.81 10.16 -5.48
C ILE A 285 -9.17 9.71 -4.17
N ALA A 286 -9.88 8.86 -3.41
CA ALA A 286 -9.32 8.22 -2.22
C ALA A 286 -8.20 7.25 -2.58
N THR A 287 -7.18 7.11 -1.73
CA THR A 287 -6.00 6.27 -2.01
C THR A 287 -6.39 4.81 -2.25
N ASP A 288 -7.32 4.28 -1.45
CA ASP A 288 -7.89 2.94 -1.59
C ASP A 288 -8.52 2.68 -2.94
N ASN A 289 -9.23 3.66 -3.51
CA ASN A 289 -9.89 3.48 -4.80
C ASN A 289 -8.86 3.23 -5.92
N ILE A 290 -7.64 3.77 -5.78
CA ILE A 290 -6.53 3.46 -6.69
C ILE A 290 -6.04 2.02 -6.47
N GLY A 291 -5.98 1.56 -5.21
CA GLY A 291 -5.69 0.17 -4.88
C GLY A 291 -6.70 -0.81 -5.49
N ASP A 292 -7.99 -0.58 -5.28
CA ASP A 292 -9.05 -1.42 -5.83
C ASP A 292 -9.04 -1.42 -7.36
N LEU A 293 -8.84 -0.26 -7.98
CA LEU A 293 -8.75 -0.14 -9.44
C LEU A 293 -7.55 -0.91 -10.00
N TYR A 294 -6.36 -0.70 -9.42
CA TYR A 294 -5.13 -1.38 -9.85
C TYR A 294 -5.33 -2.89 -9.89
N SER A 295 -6.01 -3.41 -8.90
CA SER A 295 -6.14 -4.85 -8.69
C SER A 295 -7.19 -5.45 -9.60
N ALA A 296 -8.27 -4.71 -9.86
CA ALA A 296 -9.20 -5.04 -10.92
C ALA A 296 -8.51 -5.08 -12.30
N GLU A 297 -7.64 -4.11 -12.59
CA GLU A 297 -6.88 -4.04 -13.86
C GLU A 297 -5.90 -5.21 -14.00
N ILE A 298 -5.16 -5.55 -12.94
CA ILE A 298 -4.23 -6.70 -12.94
C ILE A 298 -5.00 -8.01 -13.13
N ASN A 299 -6.09 -8.22 -12.40
CA ASN A 299 -6.92 -9.42 -12.55
C ASN A 299 -7.48 -9.53 -13.97
N LEU A 300 -8.00 -8.43 -14.52
CA LEU A 300 -8.52 -8.39 -15.88
C LEU A 300 -7.42 -8.68 -16.92
N LYS A 301 -6.22 -8.14 -16.74
CA LYS A 301 -5.06 -8.42 -17.58
C LYS A 301 -4.67 -9.90 -17.55
N GLN A 302 -4.63 -10.51 -16.36
CA GLN A 302 -4.33 -11.93 -16.21
C GLN A 302 -5.40 -12.82 -16.86
N LEU A 303 -6.68 -12.47 -16.68
CA LEU A 303 -7.80 -13.15 -17.32
C LEU A 303 -7.68 -13.09 -18.84
N ARG A 304 -7.43 -11.91 -19.41
CA ARG A 304 -7.20 -11.71 -20.85
C ARG A 304 -6.08 -12.61 -21.36
N TYR A 305 -4.92 -12.60 -20.71
CA TYR A 305 -3.80 -13.49 -21.07
C TYR A 305 -4.19 -14.97 -21.03
N HIS A 306 -4.90 -15.40 -19.99
CA HIS A 306 -5.32 -16.80 -19.82
C HIS A 306 -6.26 -17.28 -20.95
N ILE A 307 -7.14 -16.41 -21.43
CA ILE A 307 -8.09 -16.73 -22.51
C ILE A 307 -7.58 -16.33 -23.90
N GLY A 308 -6.36 -15.78 -24.01
CA GLY A 308 -5.76 -15.37 -25.29
C GLY A 308 -6.34 -14.10 -25.89
N LEU A 309 -6.83 -13.16 -25.07
CA LEU A 309 -7.23 -11.80 -25.45
C LEU A 309 -6.19 -10.74 -25.06
#